data_AF-A0A3D4V239-F1
#
_entry.id   AF-A0A3D4V239-F1
#
_cell.length_a   1.000
_cell.length_b   1.000
_cell.length_c   1.000
_cell.angle_alpha   90.00
_cell.angle_beta   90.00
_cell.angle_gamma   90.00
#
_symmetry.space_group_name_H-M   'P 1'
#
loop_
_entity.id
_entity.type
_entity.pdbx_description
1 polymer ?
#
loop_
_entity_poly.entity_id
_entity_poly.type
_entity_poly.pdbx_seq_one_letter_code
_entity_poly.pdbx_strand_id
1 'polypeptide(L)'
;MENISKKLHNAIFQDSIEELVEWVNKKGFSVQFDYCIQDEMRPADKLITVSTRQSKENQFYSFLHECGHLILSKNEKSYRKKYPSSAKLWDKNNYSLQNSHKYKVDTVTLLNLQTRKGLEIAKRLNLYVDEQKYYNLTAKFVWTYIEYYGKLASA
;
A
#
# COMPACT_ATOMS: atom_id res chain seq x y z
N MET A 1 -17.24 23.80 -18.08
CA MET A 1 -15.88 23.24 -18.29
C MET A 1 -15.39 22.43 -17.10
N GLU A 2 -15.56 22.90 -15.86
CA GLU A 2 -15.11 22.22 -14.63
C GLU A 2 -15.68 20.80 -14.43
N ASN A 3 -16.97 20.59 -14.75
CA ASN A 3 -17.63 19.30 -14.59
C ASN A 3 -17.13 18.23 -15.60
N ILE A 4 -16.69 18.65 -16.80
CA ILE A 4 -16.14 17.74 -17.81
C ILE A 4 -14.73 17.30 -17.39
N SER A 5 -13.92 18.22 -16.89
CA SER A 5 -12.57 17.93 -16.36
C SER A 5 -12.61 16.91 -15.22
N LYS A 6 -13.53 17.08 -14.25
CA LYS A 6 -13.69 16.14 -13.13
C LYS A 6 -14.13 14.74 -13.57
N LYS A 7 -15.03 14.66 -14.56
CA LYS A 7 -15.47 13.37 -15.12
C LYS A 7 -14.32 12.66 -15.82
N LEU A 8 -13.54 13.37 -16.64
CA LEU A 8 -12.38 12.82 -17.32
C LEU A 8 -11.32 12.34 -16.32
N HIS A 9 -11.03 13.14 -15.30
CA HIS A 9 -10.12 12.76 -14.20
C HIS A 9 -10.54 11.44 -13.56
N ASN A 10 -11.82 11.30 -13.18
CA ASN A 10 -12.33 10.07 -12.59
C ASN A 10 -12.27 8.88 -13.56
N ALA A 11 -12.52 9.10 -14.85
CA ALA A 11 -12.44 8.04 -15.86
C ALA A 11 -11.01 7.51 -16.00
N ILE A 12 -10.01 8.39 -16.09
CA ILE A 12 -8.59 7.99 -16.18
C ILE A 12 -8.18 7.08 -15.02
N PHE A 13 -8.59 7.43 -13.79
CA PHE A 13 -8.28 6.60 -12.62
C PHE A 13 -9.11 5.32 -12.55
N GLN A 14 -10.34 5.34 -13.07
CA GLN A 14 -11.17 4.13 -13.17
C GLN A 14 -10.52 3.12 -14.14
N ASP A 15 -10.12 3.57 -15.32
CA ASP A 15 -9.44 2.73 -16.31
C ASP A 15 -8.12 2.17 -15.74
N SER A 16 -7.37 3.02 -15.03
CA SER A 16 -6.13 2.60 -14.37
C SER A 16 -6.36 1.56 -13.26
N ILE A 17 -7.47 1.66 -12.52
CA ILE A 17 -7.88 0.66 -11.53
C ILE A 17 -8.21 -0.67 -12.22
N GLU A 18 -8.95 -0.64 -13.33
CA GLU A 18 -9.34 -1.85 -14.06
C GLU A 18 -8.12 -2.60 -14.60
N GLU A 19 -7.17 -1.90 -15.21
CA GLU A 19 -5.89 -2.46 -15.65
C GLU A 19 -5.10 -3.08 -14.48
N LEU A 20 -5.10 -2.42 -13.32
CA LEU A 20 -4.42 -2.92 -12.13
C LEU A 20 -5.15 -4.15 -11.55
N VAL A 21 -6.48 -4.21 -11.58
CA VAL A 21 -7.27 -5.39 -11.21
C VAL A 21 -6.91 -6.57 -12.10
N GLU A 22 -6.84 -6.37 -13.42
CA GLU A 22 -6.41 -7.43 -14.32
C GLU A 22 -5.00 -7.94 -14.00
N TRP A 23 -4.07 -7.02 -13.74
CA TRP A 23 -2.70 -7.37 -13.38
C TRP A 23 -2.65 -8.19 -12.08
N VAL A 24 -3.43 -7.82 -11.05
CA VAL A 24 -3.53 -8.56 -9.78
C VAL A 24 -4.15 -9.94 -10.00
N ASN A 25 -5.22 -10.03 -10.78
CA ASN A 25 -5.88 -11.30 -11.13
C ASN A 25 -4.90 -12.24 -11.85
N LYS A 26 -4.08 -11.73 -12.77
CA LYS A 26 -3.00 -12.47 -13.45
C LYS A 26 -1.91 -12.96 -12.47
N LYS A 27 -1.82 -12.41 -11.25
CA LYS A 27 -0.93 -12.90 -10.17
C LYS A 27 -1.61 -13.91 -9.24
N GLY A 28 -2.88 -14.25 -9.48
CA GLY A 28 -3.65 -15.22 -8.70
C GLY A 28 -4.24 -14.64 -7.41
N PHE A 29 -4.44 -13.32 -7.35
CA PHE A 29 -5.11 -12.63 -6.25
C PHE A 29 -6.45 -12.08 -6.74
N SER A 30 -7.43 -12.02 -5.85
CA SER A 30 -8.72 -11.36 -6.07
C SER A 30 -8.69 -9.92 -5.53
N VAL A 31 -9.54 -9.06 -6.08
CA VAL A 31 -9.68 -7.66 -5.63
C VAL A 31 -11.13 -7.39 -5.28
N GLN A 32 -11.35 -6.80 -4.09
CA GLN A 32 -12.67 -6.38 -3.63
C GLN A 32 -12.69 -4.89 -3.33
N PHE A 33 -13.69 -4.21 -3.89
CA PHE A 33 -13.99 -2.82 -3.58
C PHE A 33 -15.27 -2.76 -2.76
N ASP A 34 -15.22 -2.16 -1.57
CA ASP A 34 -16.41 -2.00 -0.71
C ASP A 34 -16.31 -0.70 0.11
N TYR A 35 -17.46 -0.17 0.55
CA TYR A 35 -17.50 1.03 1.36
C TYR A 35 -17.05 0.77 2.81
N CYS A 36 -17.28 -0.42 3.36
CA CYS A 36 -17.06 -0.77 4.77
C CYS A 36 -15.77 -1.54 5.03
N ILE A 37 -14.88 -1.65 4.04
CA ILE A 37 -13.59 -2.35 4.17
C ILE A 37 -12.43 -1.35 4.31
N GLN A 38 -11.34 -1.86 4.89
CA GLN A 38 -10.05 -1.17 4.91
C GLN A 38 -9.21 -1.57 3.70
N ASP A 39 -8.29 -0.69 3.32
CA ASP A 39 -7.27 -0.99 2.32
C ASP A 39 -6.30 -2.01 2.93
N GLU A 40 -6.20 -3.20 2.32
CA GLU A 40 -5.37 -4.28 2.87
C GLU A 40 -5.02 -5.35 1.82
N MET A 41 -3.76 -5.78 1.79
CA MET A 41 -3.32 -6.99 1.10
C MET A 41 -3.23 -8.16 2.09
N ARG A 42 -4.01 -9.22 1.83
CA ARG A 42 -4.05 -10.45 2.62
C ARG A 42 -3.41 -11.59 1.84
N PRO A 43 -2.14 -11.96 2.12
CA PRO A 43 -1.45 -13.00 1.38
C PRO A 43 -2.10 -14.38 1.51
N ALA A 44 -2.58 -14.71 2.71
CA ALA A 44 -3.19 -16.01 3.01
C ALA A 44 -4.50 -16.22 2.24
N ASP A 45 -5.33 -15.18 2.19
CA ASP A 45 -6.63 -15.21 1.51
C ASP A 45 -6.53 -14.96 0.00
N LYS A 46 -5.33 -14.60 -0.48
CA LYS A 46 -5.09 -14.12 -1.85
C LYS A 46 -6.07 -13.01 -2.25
N LEU A 47 -6.22 -12.03 -1.37
CA LEU A 47 -7.21 -10.96 -1.49
C LEU A 47 -6.54 -9.59 -1.30
N ILE A 48 -6.94 -8.63 -2.13
CA ILE A 48 -6.69 -7.21 -1.90
C ILE A 48 -8.04 -6.52 -1.73
N THR A 49 -8.20 -5.80 -0.63
CA THR A 49 -9.36 -4.95 -0.36
C THR A 49 -9.01 -3.48 -0.57
N VAL A 50 -9.92 -2.73 -1.18
CA VAL A 50 -9.80 -1.27 -1.35
C VAL A 50 -11.10 -0.59 -0.98
N SER A 51 -11.03 0.38 -0.07
CA SER A 51 -12.16 1.16 0.40
C SER A 51 -12.66 2.11 -0.69
N THR A 52 -13.98 2.13 -0.93
CA THR A 52 -14.62 3.05 -1.89
C THR A 52 -14.99 4.40 -1.30
N ARG A 53 -14.69 4.65 -0.01
CA ARG A 53 -14.96 5.93 0.68
C ARG A 53 -14.19 7.12 0.12
N GLN A 54 -13.10 6.84 -0.58
CA GLN A 54 -12.15 7.83 -1.07
C GLN A 54 -12.39 8.15 -2.56
N SER A 55 -11.79 9.24 -3.05
CA SER A 55 -11.86 9.60 -4.47
C SER A 55 -11.23 8.50 -5.35
N LYS A 56 -11.56 8.46 -6.64
CA LYS A 56 -10.98 7.47 -7.57
C LYS A 56 -9.45 7.53 -7.63
N GLU A 57 -8.89 8.73 -7.62
CA GLU A 57 -7.45 8.95 -7.51
C GLU A 57 -6.87 8.32 -6.23
N ASN A 58 -7.51 8.54 -5.07
CA ASN A 58 -7.05 7.95 -3.82
C ASN A 58 -7.25 6.42 -3.78
N GLN A 59 -8.35 5.91 -4.36
CA GLN A 59 -8.58 4.46 -4.50
C GLN A 59 -7.45 3.83 -5.29
N PHE A 60 -7.07 4.45 -6.41
CA PHE A 60 -5.96 4.01 -7.23
C PHE A 60 -4.62 4.05 -6.48
N TYR A 61 -4.33 5.11 -5.73
CA TYR A 61 -3.09 5.20 -4.95
C TYR A 61 -3.04 4.19 -3.79
N SER A 62 -4.13 3.99 -3.06
CA SER A 62 -4.22 2.91 -2.07
C SER A 62 -4.05 1.54 -2.72
N PHE A 63 -4.67 1.32 -3.88
CA PHE A 63 -4.56 0.04 -4.56
C PHE A 63 -3.12 -0.22 -5.06
N LEU A 64 -2.42 0.80 -5.55
CA LEU A 64 -0.98 0.71 -5.85
C LEU A 64 -0.13 0.40 -4.62
N HIS A 65 -0.48 0.98 -3.45
CA HIS A 65 0.18 0.67 -2.19
C HIS A 65 0.02 -0.82 -1.84
N GLU A 66 -1.19 -1.37 -1.93
CA GLU A 66 -1.46 -2.81 -1.70
C GLU A 66 -0.75 -3.71 -2.72
N CYS A 67 -0.66 -3.28 -3.98
CA CYS A 67 0.15 -3.98 -4.99
C CYS A 67 1.65 -3.97 -4.66
N GLY A 68 2.15 -2.93 -3.99
CA GLY A 68 3.49 -2.89 -3.44
C GLY A 68 3.74 -4.00 -2.42
N HIS A 69 2.78 -4.23 -1.50
CA HIS A 69 2.82 -5.37 -0.58
C HIS A 69 2.86 -6.71 -1.32
N LEU A 70 2.06 -6.86 -2.38
CA LEU A 70 2.01 -8.10 -3.17
C LEU A 70 3.39 -8.43 -3.78
N ILE A 71 4.13 -7.43 -4.24
CA ILE A 71 5.48 -7.65 -4.79
C ILE A 71 6.48 -8.07 -3.71
N LEU A 72 6.43 -7.43 -2.54
CA LEU A 72 7.38 -7.70 -1.46
C LEU A 72 7.13 -9.05 -0.78
N SER A 73 5.89 -9.51 -0.74
CA SER A 73 5.51 -10.80 -0.15
C SER A 73 5.89 -12.01 -1.02
N LYS A 74 6.07 -11.85 -2.33
CA LYS A 74 6.41 -12.96 -3.26
C LYS A 74 7.72 -13.67 -2.94
N ASN A 75 8.65 -13.03 -2.25
CA ASN A 75 9.87 -13.68 -1.79
C ASN A 75 9.97 -13.58 -0.27
N GLU A 76 9.08 -14.29 0.40
CA GLU A 76 8.98 -14.34 1.86
C GLU A 76 10.34 -14.64 2.52
N LYS A 77 11.14 -15.56 1.95
CA LYS A 77 12.49 -15.87 2.47
C LYS A 77 13.44 -14.66 2.40
N SER A 78 13.48 -13.96 1.27
CA SER A 78 14.29 -12.75 1.11
C SER A 78 13.78 -11.61 2.00
N TYR A 79 12.46 -11.45 2.08
CA TYR A 79 11.80 -10.49 2.95
C TYR A 79 12.16 -10.72 4.42
N ARG A 80 11.98 -11.95 4.92
CA ARG A 80 12.36 -12.37 6.29
C ARG A 80 13.82 -12.13 6.59
N LYS A 81 14.72 -12.37 5.63
CA LYS A 81 16.16 -12.13 5.78
C LYS A 81 16.47 -10.63 5.90
N LYS A 82 15.78 -9.79 5.11
CA LYS A 82 16.04 -8.35 5.03
C LYS A 82 15.35 -7.55 6.13
N TYR A 83 14.16 -7.98 6.57
CA TYR A 83 13.31 -7.32 7.57
C TYR A 83 12.86 -8.30 8.67
N PRO A 84 13.81 -8.89 9.42
CA PRO A 84 13.51 -9.96 10.36
C PRO A 84 12.61 -9.52 11.52
N SER A 85 12.65 -8.23 11.92
CA SER A 85 11.80 -7.74 13.01
C SER A 85 10.36 -7.56 12.53
N SER A 86 10.14 -7.07 11.32
CA SER A 86 8.80 -6.97 10.74
C SER A 86 8.17 -8.35 10.51
N ALA A 87 8.93 -9.28 9.93
CA ALA A 87 8.43 -10.63 9.67
C ALA A 87 8.09 -11.44 10.93
N LYS A 88 8.88 -11.31 12.01
CA LYS A 88 8.60 -12.00 13.28
C LYS A 88 7.29 -11.56 13.92
N LEU A 89 6.84 -10.34 13.62
CA LEU A 89 5.60 -9.79 14.16
C LEU A 89 4.36 -10.36 13.46
N TRP A 90 4.49 -10.69 12.18
CA TRP A 90 3.45 -11.43 11.43
C TRP A 90 3.25 -12.84 11.99
N ASP A 91 4.31 -13.51 12.46
CA ASP A 91 4.22 -14.87 12.99
C ASP A 91 3.71 -14.92 14.44
N LYS A 92 4.05 -13.90 15.24
CA LYS A 92 3.72 -13.84 16.67
C LYS A 92 3.44 -12.40 17.04
N ASN A 93 2.22 -12.11 17.49
CA ASN A 93 1.85 -10.84 18.11
C ASN A 93 2.70 -10.60 19.36
N ASN A 94 3.88 -9.98 19.18
CA ASN A 94 4.87 -9.74 20.22
C ASN A 94 5.02 -8.24 20.46
N TYR A 95 4.34 -7.74 21.50
CA TYR A 95 4.35 -6.34 21.90
C TYR A 95 5.74 -5.79 22.22
N SER A 96 6.67 -6.60 22.72
CA SER A 96 8.05 -6.16 22.98
C SER A 96 8.79 -5.86 21.67
N LEU A 97 8.55 -6.67 20.64
CA LEU A 97 9.16 -6.47 19.32
C LEU A 97 8.59 -5.22 18.62
N GLN A 98 7.28 -4.95 18.76
CA GLN A 98 6.60 -3.76 18.21
C GLN A 98 7.22 -2.44 18.71
N ASN A 99 7.69 -2.43 19.96
CA ASN A 99 8.28 -1.23 20.55
C ASN A 99 9.79 -1.07 20.27
N SER A 100 10.44 -2.07 19.67
CA SER A 100 11.88 -1.99 19.38
C SER A 100 12.20 -0.96 18.30
N HIS A 101 13.30 -0.21 18.47
CA HIS A 101 13.77 0.74 17.46
C HIS A 101 13.97 0.08 16.09
N LYS A 102 14.45 -1.16 16.08
CA LYS A 102 14.66 -1.93 14.85
C LYS A 102 13.34 -2.18 14.11
N TYR A 103 12.27 -2.57 14.80
CA TYR A 103 10.96 -2.73 14.18
C TYR A 103 10.41 -1.40 13.64
N LYS A 104 10.60 -0.31 14.38
CA LYS A 104 10.18 1.03 13.94
C LYS A 104 10.88 1.45 12.64
N VAL A 105 12.20 1.27 12.57
CA VAL A 105 13.01 1.55 11.37
C VAL A 105 12.64 0.63 10.21
N ASP A 106 12.49 -0.68 10.46
CA ASP A 106 12.07 -1.66 9.46
C ASP A 106 10.71 -1.23 8.85
N THR A 107 9.76 -0.80 9.69
CA THR A 107 8.42 -0.40 9.21
C THR A 107 8.47 0.84 8.33
N VAL A 108 9.17 1.90 8.73
CA VAL A 108 9.34 3.10 7.89
C VAL A 108 10.04 2.77 6.57
N THR A 109 11.03 1.88 6.61
CA THR A 109 11.73 1.42 5.41
C THR A 109 10.80 0.63 4.49
N LEU A 110 9.95 -0.22 5.05
CA LEU A 110 8.97 -1.01 4.31
C LEU A 110 7.90 -0.14 3.66
N LEU A 111 7.36 0.85 4.37
CA LEU A 111 6.39 1.80 3.81
C LEU A 111 6.96 2.50 2.57
N ASN A 112 8.21 2.98 2.64
CA ASN A 112 8.89 3.59 1.49
C ASN A 112 9.09 2.60 0.34
N LEU A 113 9.48 1.35 0.64
CA LEU A 113 9.73 0.35 -0.39
C LEU A 113 8.44 -0.08 -1.08
N GLN A 114 7.35 -0.27 -0.33
CA GLN A 114 6.02 -0.61 -0.86
C GLN A 114 5.56 0.43 -1.86
N THR A 115 5.63 1.71 -1.50
CA THR A 115 5.31 2.82 -2.40
C THR A 115 6.15 2.78 -3.68
N ARG A 116 7.47 2.62 -3.57
CA ARG A 116 8.33 2.54 -4.76
C ARG A 116 7.96 1.37 -5.67
N LYS A 117 7.60 0.22 -5.08
CA LYS A 117 7.14 -0.95 -5.85
C LYS A 117 5.78 -0.73 -6.49
N GLY A 118 4.85 -0.05 -5.82
CA GLY A 118 3.59 0.40 -6.44
C GLY A 118 3.85 1.28 -7.66
N LEU A 119 4.70 2.30 -7.53
CA LEU A 119 5.05 3.19 -8.64
C LEU A 119 5.72 2.46 -9.81
N GLU A 120 6.62 1.50 -9.53
CA GLU A 120 7.23 0.65 -10.56
C GLU A 120 6.18 -0.15 -11.34
N ILE A 121 5.11 -0.61 -10.69
CA ILE A 121 4.01 -1.33 -11.37
C ILE A 121 3.25 -0.38 -12.28
N ALA A 122 2.85 0.80 -11.77
CA ALA A 122 2.14 1.79 -12.57
C ALA A 122 2.94 2.18 -13.82
N LYS A 123 4.25 2.40 -13.69
CA LYS A 123 5.14 2.69 -14.82
C LYS A 123 5.21 1.55 -15.83
N ARG A 124 5.28 0.30 -15.36
CA ARG A 124 5.30 -0.89 -16.24
C ARG A 124 3.99 -1.11 -16.99
N LEU A 125 2.87 -0.73 -16.37
CA LEU A 125 1.53 -0.81 -16.96
C LEU A 125 1.15 0.47 -17.73
N ASN A 126 2.07 1.44 -17.82
CA ASN A 126 1.83 2.74 -18.46
C ASN A 126 0.60 3.50 -17.89
N LEU A 127 0.41 3.41 -16.57
CA LEU A 127 -0.68 4.09 -15.86
C LEU A 127 -0.28 5.49 -15.43
N TYR A 128 -1.21 6.44 -15.51
CA TYR A 128 -0.98 7.81 -15.07
C TYR A 128 -0.90 7.88 -13.53
N VAL A 129 0.17 8.49 -13.02
CA VAL A 129 0.37 8.75 -11.59
C VAL A 129 0.88 10.18 -11.44
N ASP A 130 0.21 11.00 -10.62
CA ASP A 130 0.83 12.21 -10.10
C ASP A 130 1.82 11.79 -9.00
N GLU A 131 3.10 11.69 -9.37
CA GLU A 131 4.15 11.19 -8.47
C GLU A 131 4.27 12.03 -7.19
N GLN A 132 4.01 13.34 -7.27
CA GLN A 132 4.07 14.22 -6.10
C GLN A 132 2.94 13.91 -5.12
N LYS A 133 1.71 13.75 -5.61
CA LYS A 133 0.58 13.36 -4.75
C LYS A 133 0.75 11.95 -4.18
N TYR A 134 1.24 11.02 -4.99
CA TYR A 134 1.51 9.66 -4.54
C TYR A 134 2.59 9.61 -3.45
N TYR A 135 3.64 10.43 -3.60
CA TYR A 135 4.66 10.61 -2.57
C TYR A 135 4.11 11.26 -1.30
N ASN A 136 3.25 12.28 -1.43
CA ASN A 136 2.61 12.93 -0.29
C ASN A 136 1.75 11.95 0.54
N LEU A 137 1.06 11.00 -0.13
CA LEU A 137 0.32 9.94 0.56
C LEU A 137 1.26 9.05 1.39
N THR A 138 2.41 8.71 0.84
CA THR A 138 3.42 7.91 1.53
C THR A 138 4.02 8.65 2.73
N ALA A 139 4.33 9.94 2.55
CA ALA A 139 4.81 10.79 3.63
C ALA A 139 3.77 10.86 4.78
N LYS A 140 2.48 10.92 4.45
CA LYS A 140 1.40 10.86 5.44
C LYS A 140 1.41 9.55 6.23
N PHE A 141 1.54 8.40 5.56
CA PHE A 141 1.62 7.09 6.26
C PHE A 141 2.85 6.99 7.17
N VAL A 142 4.01 7.43 6.67
CA VAL A 142 5.25 7.48 7.46
C VAL A 142 5.08 8.40 8.68
N TRP A 143 4.48 9.58 8.49
CA TRP A 143 4.24 10.53 9.57
C TRP A 143 3.28 9.98 10.63
N THR A 144 2.15 9.39 10.22
CA THR A 144 1.21 8.74 11.15
C THR A 144 1.89 7.66 11.99
N TYR A 145 2.80 6.88 11.38
CA TYR A 145 3.59 5.90 12.11
C TYR A 145 4.55 6.56 13.12
N ILE A 146 5.26 7.62 12.70
CA ILE A 146 6.17 8.38 13.56
C ILE A 146 5.40 8.99 14.74
N GLU A 147 4.24 9.58 14.53
CA GLU A 147 3.43 10.15 15.60
C GLU A 147 2.97 9.09 16.60
N TYR A 148 2.51 7.94 16.12
CA TYR A 148 2.06 6.85 16.98
C TYR A 148 3.18 6.34 17.88
N TYR A 149 4.36 6.05 17.32
CA TYR A 149 5.48 5.47 18.06
C TYR A 149 6.41 6.49 18.72
N GLY A 150 6.34 7.76 18.30
CA GLY A 150 7.06 8.89 18.89
C GLY A 150 6.42 9.35 20.18
N LYS A 151 5.08 9.38 20.27
CA LYS A 151 4.35 9.64 21.52
C LYS A 151 4.64 8.61 22.61
N LEU A 152 4.87 7.35 22.22
CA LEU A 152 5.25 6.27 23.15
C LEU A 152 6.70 6.38 23.68
N ALA A 153 7.56 7.20 23.07
CA ALA A 153 8.95 7.37 23.52
C ALA A 153 9.12 8.55 24.51
N SER A 154 8.06 9.33 24.74
CA SER A 154 8.02 10.52 25.59
C SER A 154 7.19 10.35 26.87
N ALA A 155 6.83 9.11 27.22
CA ALA A 155 6.16 8.71 28.46
C ALA A 155 7.07 7.79 29.26
#